data_AF-A0A486V7T8-F1
#
_entry.id   AF-A0A486V7T8-F1
#
_cell.length_a   1.000
_cell.length_b   1.000
_cell.length_c   1.000
_cell.angle_alpha   90.00
_cell.angle_beta   90.00
_cell.angle_gamma   90.00
#
_symmetry.space_group_name_H-M   'P 1'
#
loop_
_entity.id
_entity.type
_entity.pdbx_description
1 polymer ?
#
loop_
_entity_poly.entity_id
_entity_poly.type
_entity_poly.pdbx_seq_one_letter_code
_entity_poly.pdbx_strand_id
1 'polypeptide(L)'
;MFDRDADGAREATERGKRDMRFKDLMDSIFYELNDCQRFGQSSASYRLSEEDINEFLYDVTESLQARDYEVTFEHPSLKISWELPEE
;
A
#
# COMPACT_ATOMS: atom_id res chain seq x y z
N MET A 1 15.23 10.95 38.91
CA MET A 1 14.20 11.58 38.06
C MET A 1 14.08 10.71 36.81
N PHE A 2 13.31 9.63 36.91
CA PHE A 2 13.15 8.61 35.87
C PHE A 2 11.77 8.81 35.26
N ASP A 3 11.63 9.65 34.23
CA ASP A 3 10.34 9.83 33.54
C ASP A 3 10.48 10.57 32.18
N ARG A 4 11.61 10.41 31.47
CA ARG A 4 11.77 10.97 30.10
C ARG A 4 12.14 9.97 29.02
N ASP A 5 12.65 8.79 29.37
CA ASP A 5 13.02 7.76 28.38
C ASP A 5 11.84 6.85 27.94
N ALA A 6 10.69 6.94 28.61
CA ALA A 6 9.53 6.10 28.30
C ALA A 6 8.68 6.61 27.12
N ASP A 7 8.75 7.90 26.79
CA ASP A 7 7.94 8.51 25.72
C ASP A 7 8.50 8.19 24.33
N GLY A 8 9.82 8.35 24.14
CA GLY A 8 10.47 8.07 22.84
C GLY A 8 10.43 6.58 22.44
N ALA A 9 10.42 5.66 23.41
CA ALA A 9 10.29 4.23 23.14
C ALA A 9 8.89 3.84 22.65
N ARG A 10 7.84 4.55 23.10
CA ARG A 10 6.46 4.33 22.63
C ARG A 10 6.27 4.85 21.21
N GLU A 11 6.75 6.06 20.93
CA GLU A 11 6.67 6.64 19.57
C GLU A 11 7.42 5.79 18.53
N ALA A 12 8.58 5.25 18.87
CA ALA A 12 9.32 4.34 17.99
C ALA A 12 8.59 3.01 17.74
N THR A 13 7.89 2.50 18.75
CA THR A 13 7.13 1.25 18.66
C THR A 13 5.88 1.42 17.79
N GLU A 14 5.21 2.56 17.88
CA GLU A 14 4.02 2.86 17.06
C GLU A 14 4.36 3.09 15.59
N ARG A 15 5.47 3.80 15.32
CA ARG A 15 6.00 3.92 13.94
C ARG A 15 6.35 2.55 13.37
N GLY A 16 7.09 1.72 14.11
CA GLY A 16 7.46 0.38 13.65
C GLY A 16 6.25 -0.52 13.33
N LYS A 17 5.15 -0.41 14.08
CA LYS A 17 3.91 -1.15 13.79
C LYS A 17 3.21 -0.63 12.53
N ARG A 18 3.16 0.70 12.36
CA ARG A 18 2.57 1.34 11.16
C ARG A 18 3.35 0.95 9.91
N ASP A 19 4.68 1.01 9.95
CA ASP A 19 5.57 0.57 8.86
C ASP A 19 5.37 -0.91 8.50
N MET A 20 5.22 -1.79 9.50
CA MET A 20 4.92 -3.20 9.26
C MET A 20 3.57 -3.40 8.57
N ARG A 21 2.50 -2.75 9.04
CA ARG A 21 1.16 -2.85 8.41
C ARG A 21 1.17 -2.35 6.97
N PHE A 22 1.81 -1.20 6.75
CA PHE A 22 1.96 -0.65 5.41
C PHE A 22 2.71 -1.59 4.48
N LYS A 23 3.81 -2.18 4.97
CA LYS A 23 4.58 -3.16 4.21
C LYS A 23 3.75 -4.39 3.85
N ASP A 24 3.05 -4.99 4.81
CA ASP A 24 2.17 -6.14 4.58
C ASP A 24 1.06 -5.83 3.56
N LEU A 25 0.47 -4.64 3.64
CA LEU A 25 -0.55 -4.17 2.71
C LEU A 25 0.02 -4.06 1.28
N MET A 26 1.18 -3.40 1.15
CA MET A 26 1.85 -3.25 -0.14
C MET A 26 2.26 -4.61 -0.74
N ASP A 27 2.81 -5.53 0.07
CA ASP A 27 3.17 -6.88 -0.37
C ASP A 27 1.94 -7.62 -0.92
N SER A 28 0.80 -7.51 -0.23
CA SER A 28 -0.46 -8.10 -0.68
C SER A 28 -0.97 -7.52 -1.99
N ILE A 29 -0.89 -6.18 -2.17
CA ILE A 29 -1.24 -5.51 -3.42
C ILE A 29 -0.32 -5.99 -4.54
N PHE A 30 1.00 -6.01 -4.32
CA PHE A 30 1.96 -6.46 -5.34
C PHE A 30 1.78 -7.91 -5.72
N TYR A 31 1.43 -8.77 -4.78
CA TYR A 31 1.11 -10.15 -5.07
C TYR A 31 -0.04 -10.26 -6.07
N GLU A 32 -1.13 -9.52 -5.84
CA GLU A 32 -2.29 -9.48 -6.74
C GLU A 32 -1.94 -8.89 -8.11
N LEU A 33 -1.16 -7.80 -8.14
CA LEU A 33 -0.68 -7.20 -9.40
C LEU A 33 0.16 -8.17 -10.21
N ASN A 34 1.13 -8.84 -9.59
CA ASN A 34 2.01 -9.80 -10.26
C ASN A 34 1.22 -11.05 -10.73
N ASP A 35 0.20 -11.47 -9.97
CA ASP A 35 -0.72 -12.52 -10.39
C ASP A 35 -1.48 -12.08 -11.66
N CYS A 36 -2.16 -10.93 -11.64
CA CYS A 36 -2.85 -10.35 -12.80
C CYS A 36 -1.94 -10.19 -14.03
N GLN A 37 -0.71 -9.70 -13.84
CA GLN A 37 0.30 -9.58 -14.91
C GLN A 37 0.64 -10.93 -15.53
N ARG A 38 0.80 -11.99 -14.73
CA ARG A 38 1.06 -13.35 -15.23
C ARG A 38 -0.09 -13.91 -16.04
N PHE A 39 -1.32 -13.50 -15.74
CA PHE A 39 -2.51 -13.85 -16.52
C PHE A 39 -2.71 -12.94 -17.75
N GLY A 40 -1.81 -12.00 -18.01
CA GLY A 40 -1.88 -11.08 -19.16
C GLY A 40 -2.93 -9.98 -18.99
N GLN A 41 -3.33 -9.67 -17.75
CA GLN A 41 -4.17 -8.51 -17.49
C GLN A 41 -3.33 -7.23 -17.48
N SER A 42 -3.96 -6.11 -17.83
CA SER A 42 -3.37 -4.75 -17.79
C SER A 42 -3.89 -3.93 -16.61
N SER A 43 -4.72 -4.52 -15.76
CA SER A 43 -5.33 -3.86 -14.60
C SER A 43 -5.69 -4.86 -13.51
N ALA A 44 -5.60 -4.43 -12.26
CA ALA A 44 -6.09 -5.12 -11.07
C ALA A 44 -7.03 -4.21 -10.27
N SER A 45 -7.84 -4.83 -9.40
CA SER A 45 -8.74 -4.10 -8.50
C SER A 45 -8.60 -4.68 -7.10
N TYR A 46 -7.89 -3.95 -6.24
CA TYR A 46 -7.62 -4.38 -4.88
C TYR A 46 -8.59 -3.70 -3.90
N ARG A 47 -9.27 -4.48 -3.07
CA ARG A 47 -10.19 -3.93 -2.06
C ARG A 47 -9.43 -3.58 -0.79
N LEU A 48 -9.52 -2.33 -0.35
CA LEU A 48 -8.95 -1.88 0.92
C LEU A 48 -9.99 -1.92 2.05
N SER A 49 -9.52 -2.13 3.28
CA SER A 49 -10.33 -1.94 4.49
C SER A 49 -10.51 -0.45 4.78
N GLU A 50 -11.59 -0.06 5.47
CA GLU A 50 -11.78 1.36 5.84
C GLU A 50 -10.63 1.92 6.69
N GLU A 51 -10.03 1.10 7.56
CA GLU A 51 -8.85 1.48 8.33
C GLU A 51 -7.66 1.81 7.42
N ASP A 52 -7.36 0.94 6.46
CA ASP A 52 -6.23 1.12 5.53
C ASP A 52 -6.45 2.30 4.59
N ILE A 53 -7.69 2.55 4.18
CA ILE A 53 -8.05 3.72 3.37
C ILE A 53 -7.76 5.01 4.15
N ASN A 54 -8.13 5.08 5.43
CA ASN A 54 -7.92 6.29 6.22
C ASN A 54 -6.44 6.49 6.60
N GLU A 55 -5.67 5.41 6.79
CA GLU A 55 -4.30 5.47 7.30
C GLU A 55 -3.21 5.45 6.22
N PHE A 56 -3.46 4.76 5.09
CA PHE A 56 -2.43 4.41 4.11
C PHE A 56 -2.79 4.73 2.66
N LEU A 57 -4.02 5.16 2.32
CA LEU A 57 -4.43 5.39 0.93
C LEU A 57 -3.45 6.26 0.14
N TYR A 58 -3.01 7.37 0.75
CA TYR A 58 -2.08 8.30 0.14
C TYR A 58 -0.70 7.64 -0.10
N ASP A 59 -0.14 7.03 0.94
CA ASP A 59 1.16 6.37 0.89
C ASP A 59 1.18 5.20 -0.12
N VAL A 60 0.09 4.42 -0.20
CA VAL A 60 -0.10 3.32 -1.16
C VAL A 60 -0.14 3.87 -2.58
N THR A 61 -0.95 4.91 -2.81
CA THR A 61 -1.11 5.52 -4.14
C THR A 61 0.22 6.08 -4.63
N GLU A 62 0.95 6.82 -3.78
CA GLU A 62 2.27 7.35 -4.12
C GLU A 62 3.29 6.24 -4.43
N SER A 63 3.30 5.17 -3.62
CA SER A 63 4.22 4.04 -3.78
C SER A 63 3.98 3.22 -5.05
N LEU A 64 2.74 3.20 -5.53
CA LEU A 64 2.34 2.55 -6.79
C LEU A 64 2.63 3.47 -7.99
N GLN A 65 2.30 4.75 -7.90
CA GLN A 65 2.60 5.74 -8.94
C GLN A 65 4.11 5.91 -9.16
N ALA A 66 4.91 5.81 -8.10
CA ALA A 66 6.38 5.81 -8.19
C ALA A 66 6.97 4.61 -8.95
N ARG A 67 6.15 3.58 -9.23
CA ARG A 67 6.50 2.41 -10.03
C ARG A 67 5.80 2.40 -11.40
N ASP A 68 5.33 3.57 -11.85
CA ASP A 68 4.62 3.76 -13.12
C ASP A 68 3.27 3.01 -13.22
N TYR A 69 2.66 2.69 -12.08
CA TYR A 69 1.27 2.22 -12.06
C TYR A 69 0.30 3.41 -12.10
N GLU A 70 -0.72 3.32 -12.95
CA GLU A 70 -1.86 4.24 -12.91
C GLU A 70 -2.83 3.79 -11.83
N VAL A 71 -3.01 4.62 -10.80
CA VAL A 71 -3.84 4.29 -9.64
C VAL A 71 -5.05 5.20 -9.59
N THR A 72 -6.23 4.59 -9.51
CA THR A 72 -7.52 5.27 -9.32
C THR A 72 -8.21 4.71 -8.09
N PHE A 73 -8.56 5.58 -7.15
CA PHE A 73 -9.32 5.17 -5.97
C PHE A 73 -10.83 5.24 -6.23
N GLU A 74 -11.50 4.10 -6.11
CA GLU A 74 -12.95 3.93 -6.22
C GLU A 74 -13.48 3.25 -4.96
N HIS A 75 -13.86 4.04 -3.95
CA HIS A 75 -14.24 3.55 -2.63
C HIS A 75 -15.18 2.33 -2.68
N PRO A 76 -14.84 1.20 -1.99
CA PRO A 76 -13.69 0.98 -1.11
C PRO A 76 -12.47 0.29 -1.78
N SER A 77 -12.35 0.35 -3.10
CA SER A 77 -11.32 -0.35 -3.88
C SER A 77 -10.32 0.60 -4.54
N LEU A 78 -9.11 0.11 -4.77
CA LEU A 78 -8.09 0.71 -5.63
C LEU A 78 -8.10 -0.01 -6.98
N LYS A 79 -8.34 0.72 -8.06
CA LYS A 79 -8.03 0.25 -9.40
C LYS A 79 -6.61 0.64 -9.75
N ILE A 80 -5.85 -0.34 -10.21
CA ILE A 80 -4.43 -0.20 -10.53
C ILE A 80 -4.26 -0.73 -11.94
N SER A 81 -3.80 0.12 -12.85
CA SER A 81 -3.56 -0.22 -14.25
C SER A 81 -2.09 -0.02 -14.58
N TRP A 82 -1.59 -0.76 -15.57
CA TRP A 82 -0.22 -0.61 -16.07
C TRP A 82 -0.21 -0.76 -17.59
N GLU A 83 0.74 -0.08 -18.23
CA GLU A 83 1.00 -0.28 -19.64
C GLU A 83 1.67 -1.64 -19.85
N LEU A 84 1.05 -2.50 -20.66
CA LEU A 84 1.71 -3.69 -21.15
C LEU A 84 2.73 -3.23 -22.20
N PRO A 85 4.00 -3.67 -22.13
CA PRO A 85 4.94 -3.39 -23.21
C PRO A 85 4.36 -4.00 -24.50
N GLU A 86 4.04 -3.17 -25.49
CA GLU A 86 3.68 -3.62 -26.83
C GLU A 86 4.88 -4.43 -27.39
N GLU A 87 4.65 -5.72 -27.68
CA GLU A 87 5.61 -6.58 -28.39
C GLU A 87 5.76 -6.19 -29.87
#